data_AF-A0A9W8IWR8-F1
#
_entry.id   AF-A0A9W8IWR8-F1
#
_cell.length_a   1.000
_cell.length_b   1.000
_cell.length_c   1.000
_cell.angle_alpha   90.00
_cell.angle_beta   90.00
_cell.angle_gamma   90.00
#
_symmetry.space_group_name_H-M   'P 1'
#
loop_
_entity.id
_entity.type
_entity.pdbx_description
1 polymer ?
#
loop_
_entity_poly.entity_id
_entity_poly.type
_entity_poly.pdbx_seq_one_letter_code
_entity_poly.pdbx_strand_id
1 'polypeptide(L)'
;MSQHIQHHHPQQPQYVHYAGPSNAAPHPYLQNVAMIQAQPQHMPHILHYQPQGVPQQHQPQPQHIPAQVAAPAPMQQVSQPQTSGQASGSASGMPSATNGPVVAQGDWTKDLVQLAKQAELKYVLDFYHFIFFLEWSLVSELLGPKTSILSDGVSKKLDDHVTDTHASLEQKSKAIQDLKEQKNKLESERQRLLKCLQEINSDRDQADLAQGTLEQECLDLQTKITQLSDGEYAIAKNDVDRLRQELGQPSLPSLQQTLEDRTAQYLTERRINGNENGGESMAGSKRSAPSDSASQHDGGPVKRPRGRPKGSKNKKVTST
;
A
#
# COMPACT_ATOMS: atom_id res chain seq x y z
N MET A 1 58.70 -7.65 0.94
CA MET A 1 57.36 -7.97 1.48
C MET A 1 56.35 -7.66 0.39
N SER A 2 56.03 -8.64 -0.46
CA SER A 2 55.16 -8.46 -1.62
C SER A 2 53.81 -9.13 -1.32
N GLN A 3 52.76 -8.33 -1.17
CA GLN A 3 51.41 -8.80 -0.85
C GLN A 3 50.77 -9.36 -2.12
N HIS A 4 50.63 -10.68 -2.17
CA HIS A 4 49.94 -11.42 -3.22
C HIS A 4 48.43 -11.31 -3.02
N ILE A 5 47.74 -10.53 -3.86
CA ILE A 5 46.29 -10.38 -3.82
C ILE A 5 45.67 -11.49 -4.68
N GLN A 6 45.08 -12.50 -4.02
CA GLN A 6 44.26 -13.53 -4.65
C GLN A 6 42.93 -12.93 -5.13
N HIS A 7 42.76 -12.81 -6.44
CA HIS A 7 41.46 -12.50 -7.05
C HIS A 7 40.54 -13.73 -6.99
N HIS A 8 39.57 -13.71 -6.07
CA HIS A 8 38.47 -14.66 -6.08
C HIS A 8 37.44 -14.26 -7.15
N HIS A 9 37.28 -15.13 -8.15
CA HIS A 9 36.27 -15.03 -9.19
C HIS A 9 34.89 -15.41 -8.62
N PRO A 10 33.87 -14.52 -8.66
CA PRO A 10 32.53 -14.89 -8.24
C PRO A 10 31.93 -15.88 -9.25
N GLN A 11 31.53 -17.05 -8.75
CA GLN A 11 30.75 -18.03 -9.49
C GLN A 11 29.46 -17.37 -9.98
N GLN A 12 29.31 -17.27 -11.30
CA GLN A 12 28.09 -16.83 -11.95
C GLN A 12 26.94 -17.78 -11.60
N PRO A 13 25.75 -17.28 -11.24
CA PRO A 13 24.58 -18.14 -11.02
C PRO A 13 24.22 -18.84 -12.33
N GLN A 14 24.20 -20.18 -12.30
CA GLN A 14 23.72 -21.02 -13.39
C GLN A 14 22.23 -20.71 -13.63
N TYR A 15 21.96 -20.01 -14.72
CA TYR A 15 20.59 -19.73 -15.17
C TYR A 15 19.96 -21.04 -15.67
N VAL A 16 18.96 -21.54 -14.94
CA VAL A 16 18.17 -22.68 -15.39
C VAL A 16 17.25 -22.20 -16.51
N HIS A 17 17.63 -22.48 -17.76
CA HIS A 17 16.75 -22.30 -18.90
C HIS A 17 15.62 -23.35 -18.82
N TYR A 18 14.41 -22.90 -18.53
CA TYR A 18 13.21 -23.67 -18.82
C TYR A 18 12.99 -23.64 -20.33
N ALA A 19 13.55 -24.62 -21.03
CA ALA A 19 13.10 -24.96 -22.37
C ALA A 19 11.69 -25.57 -22.23
N GLY A 20 10.68 -24.79 -22.59
CA GLY A 20 9.32 -25.31 -22.77
C GLY A 20 9.33 -26.41 -23.84
N PRO A 21 8.45 -27.42 -23.75
CA PRO A 21 8.42 -28.52 -24.70
C PRO A 21 8.04 -27.99 -26.08
N SER A 22 9.04 -27.89 -26.96
CA SER A 22 8.87 -27.71 -28.40
C SER A 22 8.16 -28.94 -28.96
N ASN A 23 6.86 -28.82 -29.16
CA ASN A 23 6.06 -29.81 -29.87
C ASN A 23 6.30 -29.64 -31.37
N ALA A 24 7.49 -30.03 -31.84
CA ALA A 24 7.82 -30.10 -33.26
C ALA A 24 7.73 -31.56 -33.70
N ALA A 25 6.58 -31.92 -34.25
CA ALA A 25 6.43 -33.15 -35.02
C ALA A 25 7.17 -33.01 -36.36
N PRO A 26 7.89 -34.02 -36.83
CA PRO A 26 8.55 -34.00 -38.14
C PRO A 26 7.53 -34.35 -39.23
N HIS A 27 7.30 -33.43 -40.16
CA HIS A 27 6.64 -33.74 -41.44
C HIS A 27 7.70 -34.08 -42.49
N PRO A 28 7.74 -35.32 -43.02
CA PRO A 28 8.40 -35.62 -44.28
C PRO A 28 7.42 -35.49 -45.47
N TYR A 29 7.98 -35.56 -46.67
CA TYR A 29 7.39 -35.55 -48.02
C TYR A 29 7.27 -34.13 -48.65
N LEU A 30 8.23 -33.75 -49.50
CA LEU A 30 8.38 -34.07 -50.93
C LEU A 30 7.29 -33.48 -51.83
N GLN A 31 7.73 -32.56 -52.69
CA GLN A 31 7.62 -32.69 -54.15
C GLN A 31 6.22 -33.03 -54.71
N ASN A 32 5.49 -32.01 -55.19
CA ASN A 32 5.06 -31.95 -56.60
C ASN A 32 4.24 -30.70 -56.91
N VAL A 33 4.58 -30.12 -58.06
CA VAL A 33 3.88 -29.04 -58.76
C VAL A 33 2.70 -29.64 -59.52
N ALA A 34 1.47 -29.17 -59.27
CA ALA A 34 0.37 -29.28 -60.22
C ALA A 34 -0.71 -28.22 -59.94
N MET A 35 -1.06 -27.48 -60.99
CA MET A 35 -2.18 -26.53 -61.06
C MET A 35 -3.51 -27.14 -60.59
N ILE A 36 -4.25 -26.47 -59.70
CA ILE A 36 -5.72 -26.60 -59.63
C ILE A 36 -6.35 -25.24 -59.28
N GLN A 37 -7.01 -24.68 -60.30
CA GLN A 37 -8.38 -24.16 -60.35
C GLN A 37 -9.09 -23.78 -59.04
N ALA A 38 -9.59 -22.54 -59.05
CA ALA A 38 -10.36 -21.89 -57.99
C ALA A 38 -11.54 -22.72 -57.44
N GLN A 39 -11.59 -22.85 -56.11
CA GLN A 39 -12.81 -23.13 -55.35
C GLN A 39 -13.06 -22.00 -54.34
N PRO A 40 -14.33 -21.67 -54.05
CA PRO A 40 -14.70 -20.59 -53.15
C PRO A 40 -14.45 -20.96 -51.68
N GLN A 41 -13.92 -19.97 -50.97
CA GLN A 41 -13.54 -19.96 -49.57
C GLN A 41 -14.72 -20.31 -48.65
N HIS A 42 -14.61 -21.43 -47.92
CA HIS A 42 -15.39 -21.65 -46.71
C HIS A 42 -14.71 -20.88 -45.56
N MET A 43 -15.34 -19.80 -45.12
CA MET A 43 -14.94 -19.02 -43.93
C MET A 43 -14.99 -19.91 -42.68
N PRO A 44 -13.90 -20.04 -41.90
CA PRO A 44 -13.98 -20.65 -40.59
C PRO A 44 -14.82 -19.76 -39.68
N HIS A 45 -15.83 -20.35 -39.04
CA HIS A 45 -16.64 -19.69 -38.02
C HIS A 45 -15.74 -19.15 -36.91
N ILE A 46 -15.60 -17.83 -36.87
CA ILE A 46 -15.14 -17.11 -35.68
C ILE A 46 -16.15 -17.41 -34.58
N LEU A 47 -15.71 -18.13 -33.55
CA LEU A 47 -16.40 -18.25 -32.28
C LEU A 47 -16.62 -16.83 -31.73
N HIS A 48 -17.83 -16.33 -31.96
CA HIS A 48 -18.35 -15.12 -31.36
C HIS A 48 -18.46 -15.39 -29.85
N TYR A 49 -17.43 -15.01 -29.10
CA TYR A 49 -17.48 -14.98 -27.65
C TYR A 49 -18.46 -13.88 -27.24
N GLN A 50 -19.70 -14.28 -26.96
CA GLN A 50 -20.69 -13.45 -26.30
C GLN A 50 -20.25 -13.31 -24.83
N PRO A 51 -19.88 -12.11 -24.34
CA PRO A 51 -19.54 -11.94 -22.94
C PRO A 51 -20.83 -12.12 -22.12
N GLN A 52 -20.84 -13.21 -21.35
CA GLN A 52 -21.89 -13.53 -20.41
C GLN A 52 -21.96 -12.41 -19.37
N GLY A 53 -23.09 -11.69 -19.37
CA GLY A 53 -23.33 -10.56 -18.49
C GLY A 53 -23.17 -10.93 -17.03
N VAL A 54 -22.23 -10.26 -16.36
CA VAL A 54 -22.14 -10.23 -14.91
C VAL A 54 -23.36 -9.45 -14.41
N PRO A 55 -24.17 -9.96 -13.47
CA PRO A 55 -25.25 -9.18 -12.88
C PRO A 55 -24.67 -7.96 -12.18
N GLN A 56 -25.01 -6.80 -12.72
CA GLN A 56 -24.68 -5.48 -12.21
C GLN A 56 -25.37 -5.30 -10.86
N GLN A 57 -24.67 -5.60 -9.76
CA GLN A 57 -25.09 -5.15 -8.44
C GLN A 57 -25.04 -3.63 -8.43
N HIS A 58 -26.22 -3.02 -8.29
CA HIS A 58 -26.42 -1.60 -8.07
C HIS A 58 -25.59 -1.15 -6.86
N GLN A 59 -24.54 -0.39 -7.15
CA GLN A 59 -23.82 0.39 -6.15
C GLN A 59 -24.53 1.75 -6.07
N PRO A 60 -25.01 2.20 -4.89
CA PRO A 60 -25.64 3.50 -4.78
C PRO A 60 -24.62 4.60 -5.07
N GLN A 61 -24.96 5.47 -6.03
CA GLN A 61 -24.20 6.68 -6.33
C GLN A 61 -24.11 7.57 -5.08
N PRO A 62 -22.90 8.03 -4.70
CA PRO A 62 -22.78 9.18 -3.81
C PRO A 62 -23.26 10.43 -4.55
N GLN A 63 -24.25 11.11 -4.00
CA GLN A 63 -24.66 12.43 -4.46
C GLN A 63 -23.46 13.38 -4.36
N HIS A 64 -23.05 13.93 -5.51
CA HIS A 64 -22.12 15.05 -5.58
C HIS A 64 -22.81 16.29 -4.97
N ILE A 65 -22.34 16.69 -3.79
CA ILE A 65 -22.59 18.03 -3.24
C ILE A 65 -21.60 18.97 -3.96
N PRO A 66 -22.06 20.05 -4.61
CA PRO A 66 -21.16 21.03 -5.19
C PRO A 66 -20.39 21.74 -4.08
N ALA A 67 -19.07 21.69 -4.17
CA ALA A 67 -18.14 22.38 -3.29
C ALA A 67 -18.37 23.90 -3.39
N GLN A 68 -19.02 24.48 -2.37
CA GLN A 68 -18.96 25.91 -2.11
C GLN A 68 -17.59 26.24 -1.52
N VAL A 69 -16.91 27.16 -2.19
CA VAL A 69 -15.67 27.80 -1.74
C VAL A 69 -15.99 28.61 -0.49
N ALA A 70 -15.58 28.13 0.68
CA ALA A 70 -15.66 28.85 1.95
C ALA A 70 -14.27 29.32 2.39
N ALA A 71 -14.16 30.62 2.57
CA ALA A 71 -13.00 31.34 3.07
C ALA A 71 -12.59 30.92 4.50
N PRO A 72 -11.32 31.11 4.91
CA PRO A 72 -10.87 30.81 6.26
C PRO A 72 -11.27 31.93 7.23
N ALA A 73 -12.03 31.58 8.28
CA ALA A 73 -12.28 32.43 9.45
C ALA A 73 -11.39 31.98 10.62
N PRO A 74 -11.00 32.91 11.52
CA PRO A 74 -9.89 32.72 12.46
C PRO A 74 -10.27 31.92 13.71
N MET A 75 -9.30 31.17 14.24
CA MET A 75 -9.37 30.47 15.51
C MET A 75 -9.67 31.44 16.65
N GLN A 76 -10.80 31.23 17.34
CA GLN A 76 -11.04 31.75 18.67
C GLN A 76 -10.59 30.74 19.74
N GLN A 77 -9.78 31.30 20.62
CA GLN A 77 -9.25 30.82 21.89
C GLN A 77 -10.36 30.33 22.84
N VAL A 78 -10.26 29.09 23.32
CA VAL A 78 -11.12 28.57 24.40
C VAL A 78 -10.32 28.50 25.70
N SER A 79 -10.90 29.17 26.68
CA SER A 79 -10.43 29.44 28.03
C SER A 79 -10.57 28.23 28.97
N GLN A 80 -9.70 28.25 29.99
CA GLN A 80 -9.66 27.39 31.17
C GLN A 80 -10.98 27.36 31.97
N PRO A 81 -11.26 26.27 32.72
CA PRO A 81 -12.19 26.31 33.84
C PRO A 81 -11.45 26.62 35.16
N GLN A 82 -11.81 27.74 35.80
CA GLN A 82 -11.52 28.02 37.20
C GLN A 82 -12.63 27.47 38.08
N THR A 83 -12.28 26.63 39.06
CA THR A 83 -13.13 26.23 40.17
C THR A 83 -12.94 27.19 41.34
N SER A 84 -13.96 27.98 41.65
CA SER A 84 -14.08 28.70 42.93
C SER A 84 -15.42 28.35 43.56
N GLY A 85 -15.36 27.66 44.71
CA GLY A 85 -16.52 27.36 45.55
C GLY A 85 -16.51 28.28 46.75
N GLN A 86 -17.56 29.11 46.88
CA GLN A 86 -17.80 29.99 48.02
C GLN A 86 -19.28 29.93 48.42
N ALA A 87 -19.50 30.03 49.73
CA ALA A 87 -20.70 30.45 50.47
C ALA A 87 -21.81 29.42 50.79
N SER A 88 -21.95 29.11 52.08
CA SER A 88 -23.14 29.40 52.92
C SER A 88 -22.94 28.70 54.28
N GLY A 89 -22.94 29.31 55.46
CA GLY A 89 -23.57 30.56 55.86
C GLY A 89 -24.97 30.29 56.41
N SER A 90 -25.07 29.74 57.63
CA SER A 90 -26.33 29.74 58.39
C SER A 90 -26.04 29.85 59.88
N ALA A 91 -26.29 31.06 60.37
CA ALA A 91 -26.30 31.46 61.75
C ALA A 91 -27.74 31.39 62.28
N SER A 92 -27.91 30.80 63.46
CA SER A 92 -29.11 30.86 64.29
C SER A 92 -28.77 30.18 65.62
N GLY A 93 -28.94 30.75 66.80
CA GLY A 93 -29.43 32.03 67.27
C GLY A 93 -29.24 31.99 68.78
N MET A 94 -28.67 33.03 69.37
CA MET A 94 -28.50 33.11 70.83
C MET A 94 -29.83 33.48 71.49
N PRO A 95 -30.32 32.74 72.50
CA PRO A 95 -31.35 33.26 73.36
C PRO A 95 -30.73 34.16 74.44
N SER A 96 -31.28 35.37 74.49
CA SER A 96 -31.08 36.44 75.44
C SER A 96 -31.26 35.97 76.89
N ALA A 97 -30.22 36.13 77.72
CA ALA A 97 -30.28 35.89 79.16
C ALA A 97 -30.83 37.14 79.86
N THR A 98 -32.11 37.07 80.24
CA THR A 98 -32.79 38.09 81.04
C THR A 98 -32.42 37.88 82.51
N ASN A 99 -31.59 38.76 83.05
CA ASN A 99 -31.26 38.84 84.47
C ASN A 99 -32.48 39.38 85.24
N GLY A 100 -33.22 38.50 85.91
CA GLY A 100 -34.24 38.83 86.89
C GLY A 100 -34.04 38.01 88.18
N PRO A 101 -34.23 38.60 89.37
CA PRO A 101 -34.03 37.90 90.64
C PRO A 101 -35.14 36.86 90.83
N VAL A 102 -34.79 35.59 90.61
CA VAL A 102 -35.66 34.44 90.85
C VAL A 102 -35.76 34.21 92.35
N VAL A 103 -36.86 34.69 92.94
CA VAL A 103 -37.29 34.28 94.27
C VAL A 103 -37.74 32.82 94.16
N ALA A 104 -36.97 31.91 94.77
CA ALA A 104 -37.25 30.47 94.80
C ALA A 104 -38.51 30.19 95.62
N GLN A 105 -39.68 30.29 94.97
CA GLN A 105 -40.97 29.87 95.50
C GLN A 105 -41.41 28.59 94.76
N GLY A 106 -40.51 27.61 94.74
CA GLY A 106 -40.71 26.29 94.14
C GLY A 106 -40.49 25.20 95.20
N ASP A 107 -41.40 24.24 95.21
CA ASP A 107 -41.41 23.07 96.09
C ASP A 107 -40.18 22.19 95.76
N TRP A 108 -39.03 22.54 96.32
CA TRP A 108 -37.70 21.98 96.01
C TRP A 108 -37.65 20.45 96.12
N THR A 109 -38.56 19.85 96.89
CA THR A 109 -38.71 18.39 96.98
C THR A 109 -39.23 17.76 95.68
N LYS A 110 -40.13 18.42 94.94
CA LYS A 110 -40.60 17.94 93.63
C LYS A 110 -39.52 18.05 92.58
N ASP A 111 -38.78 19.16 92.56
CA ASP A 111 -37.63 19.32 91.67
C ASP A 111 -36.55 18.27 91.97
N LEU A 112 -36.28 17.95 93.24
CA LEU A 112 -35.30 16.91 93.60
C LEU A 112 -35.72 15.50 93.13
N VAL A 113 -37.01 15.16 93.26
CA VAL A 113 -37.56 13.86 92.80
C VAL A 113 -37.60 13.80 91.27
N GLN A 114 -37.90 14.91 90.60
CA GLN A 114 -37.90 15.00 89.14
C GLN A 114 -36.47 14.94 88.59
N LEU A 115 -35.51 15.59 89.25
CA LEU A 115 -34.08 15.51 88.95
C LEU A 115 -33.55 14.08 89.16
N ALA A 116 -33.98 13.40 90.23
CA ALA A 116 -33.63 12.00 90.49
C ALA A 116 -34.17 11.07 89.40
N LYS A 117 -35.44 11.21 88.99
CA LYS A 117 -36.03 10.43 87.87
C LYS A 117 -35.36 10.72 86.54
N GLN A 118 -34.99 11.97 86.28
CA GLN A 118 -34.30 12.37 85.05
C GLN A 118 -32.85 11.86 85.04
N ALA A 119 -32.19 11.83 86.20
CA ALA A 119 -30.91 11.15 86.37
C ALA A 119 -31.03 9.64 86.11
N GLU A 120 -32.01 8.95 86.71
CA GLU A 120 -32.23 7.51 86.48
C GLU A 120 -32.49 7.20 85.00
N LEU A 121 -33.34 7.98 84.32
CA LEU A 121 -33.61 7.80 82.89
C LEU A 121 -32.35 8.00 82.03
N LYS A 122 -31.52 8.99 82.40
CA LYS A 122 -30.24 9.25 81.74
C LYS A 122 -29.27 8.10 81.94
N TYR A 123 -29.16 7.55 83.14
CA TYR A 123 -28.31 6.38 83.41
C TYR A 123 -28.77 5.14 82.63
N VAL A 124 -30.07 4.92 82.51
CA VAL A 124 -30.62 3.82 81.71
C VAL A 124 -30.29 3.99 80.24
N LEU A 125 -30.46 5.19 79.67
CA LEU A 125 -30.11 5.47 78.28
C LEU A 125 -28.61 5.37 78.00
N ASP A 126 -27.78 5.92 78.89
CA ASP A 126 -26.32 5.84 78.79
C ASP A 126 -25.85 4.36 78.90
N PHE A 127 -26.53 3.55 79.72
CA PHE A 127 -26.28 2.11 79.83
C PHE A 127 -26.69 1.35 78.56
N TYR A 128 -27.85 1.62 77.96
CA TYR A 128 -28.23 1.01 76.68
C TYR A 128 -27.31 1.43 75.54
N HIS A 129 -26.87 2.69 75.49
CA HIS A 129 -25.86 3.14 74.53
C HIS A 129 -24.53 2.41 74.73
N PHE A 130 -24.11 2.19 75.97
CA PHE A 130 -22.88 1.44 76.27
C PHE A 130 -22.99 -0.02 75.85
N ILE A 131 -24.12 -0.69 76.12
CA ILE A 131 -24.37 -2.06 75.68
C ILE A 131 -24.42 -2.14 74.15
N PHE A 132 -25.13 -1.23 73.48
CA PHE A 132 -25.18 -1.19 72.02
C PHE A 132 -23.80 -0.89 71.40
N PHE A 133 -23.01 -0.02 72.01
CA PHE A 133 -21.64 0.26 71.57
C PHE A 133 -20.72 -0.95 71.75
N LEU A 134 -20.82 -1.67 72.86
CA LEU A 134 -20.08 -2.91 73.09
C LEU A 134 -20.51 -4.01 72.10
N GLU A 135 -21.81 -4.17 71.88
CA GLU A 135 -22.35 -5.16 70.94
C GLU A 135 -21.93 -4.83 69.50
N TRP A 136 -22.03 -3.56 69.09
CA TRP A 136 -21.53 -3.09 67.80
C TRP A 136 -20.01 -3.26 67.66
N SER A 137 -19.24 -2.95 68.70
CA SER A 137 -17.80 -3.13 68.73
C SER A 137 -17.42 -4.60 68.57
N LEU A 138 -18.12 -5.50 69.29
CA LEU A 138 -17.89 -6.94 69.22
C LEU A 138 -18.26 -7.51 67.85
N VAL A 139 -19.37 -7.06 67.26
CA VAL A 139 -19.80 -7.43 65.91
C VAL A 139 -18.82 -6.92 64.86
N SER A 140 -18.35 -5.67 64.97
CA SER A 140 -17.37 -5.09 64.06
C SER A 140 -16.03 -5.82 64.13
N GLU A 141 -15.58 -6.20 65.32
CA GLU A 141 -14.32 -6.91 65.53
C GLU A 141 -14.40 -8.38 65.08
N LEU A 142 -15.58 -9.01 65.19
CA LEU A 142 -15.81 -10.39 64.74
C LEU A 142 -16.01 -10.51 63.22
N LEU A 143 -16.64 -9.52 62.57
CA LEU A 143 -16.88 -9.54 61.12
C LEU A 143 -15.73 -8.93 60.30
N GLY A 144 -15.00 -7.95 60.84
CA GLY A 144 -13.94 -7.22 60.13
C GLY A 144 -12.87 -8.10 59.48
N PRO A 145 -12.31 -9.13 60.16
CA PRO A 145 -11.25 -9.96 59.59
C PRO A 145 -11.72 -10.83 58.42
N LYS A 146 -12.97 -11.30 58.46
CA LYS A 146 -13.51 -12.22 57.44
C LYS A 146 -13.91 -11.52 56.16
N THR A 147 -14.39 -10.27 56.26
CA THR A 147 -14.69 -9.45 55.07
C THR A 147 -13.43 -8.95 54.39
N SER A 148 -12.34 -8.69 55.15
CA SER A 148 -11.06 -8.21 54.59
C SER A 148 -10.40 -9.24 53.67
N ILE A 149 -10.32 -10.51 54.07
CA ILE A 149 -9.64 -11.54 53.27
C ILE A 149 -10.36 -11.79 51.94
N LEU A 150 -11.70 -11.77 51.95
CA LEU A 150 -12.49 -11.96 50.74
C LEU A 150 -12.43 -10.73 49.83
N SER A 151 -12.45 -9.52 50.40
CA SER A 151 -12.30 -8.28 49.62
C SER A 151 -10.93 -8.19 48.96
N ASP A 152 -9.86 -8.58 49.67
CA ASP A 152 -8.49 -8.52 49.15
C ASP A 152 -8.28 -9.49 48.00
N GLY A 153 -8.83 -10.71 48.10
CA GLY A 153 -8.77 -11.70 47.02
C GLY A 153 -9.55 -11.26 45.77
N VAL A 154 -10.73 -10.68 45.95
CA VAL A 154 -11.54 -10.16 44.84
C VAL A 154 -10.89 -8.92 44.22
N SER A 155 -10.38 -8.00 45.03
CA SER A 155 -9.68 -6.80 44.56
C SER A 155 -8.45 -7.19 43.75
N LYS A 156 -7.60 -8.10 44.27
CA LYS A 156 -6.41 -8.56 43.56
C LYS A 156 -6.74 -9.19 42.21
N LYS A 157 -7.76 -10.07 42.17
CA LYS A 157 -8.18 -10.72 40.92
C LYS A 157 -8.72 -9.71 39.90
N LEU A 158 -9.40 -8.66 40.37
CA LEU A 158 -9.87 -7.57 39.54
C LEU A 158 -8.69 -6.75 38.99
N ASP A 159 -7.72 -6.40 39.84
CA ASP A 159 -6.53 -5.63 39.44
C ASP A 159 -5.67 -6.38 38.41
N ASP A 160 -5.46 -7.69 38.62
CA ASP A 160 -4.77 -8.56 37.67
C ASP A 160 -5.53 -8.60 36.33
N HIS A 161 -6.86 -8.76 36.36
CA HIS A 161 -7.68 -8.76 35.15
C HIS A 161 -7.68 -7.41 34.42
N VAL A 162 -7.73 -6.30 35.16
CA VAL A 162 -7.63 -4.94 34.61
C VAL A 162 -6.26 -4.73 33.96
N THR A 163 -5.19 -5.18 34.60
CA THR A 163 -3.83 -5.08 34.04
C THR A 163 -3.68 -5.91 32.75
N ASP A 164 -4.15 -7.16 32.76
CA ASP A 164 -4.11 -8.05 31.59
C ASP A 164 -4.93 -7.50 30.42
N THR A 165 -6.13 -6.95 30.70
CA THR A 165 -6.97 -6.33 29.68
C THR A 165 -6.34 -5.08 29.11
N HIS A 166 -5.67 -4.26 29.93
CA HIS A 166 -4.88 -3.11 29.45
C HIS A 166 -3.71 -3.53 28.56
N ALA A 167 -2.92 -4.53 28.96
CA ALA A 167 -1.82 -5.05 28.14
C ALA A 167 -2.32 -5.57 26.79
N SER A 168 -3.46 -6.28 26.77
CA SER A 168 -4.09 -6.75 25.53
C SER A 168 -4.56 -5.60 24.64
N LEU A 169 -5.12 -4.54 25.24
CA LEU A 169 -5.58 -3.35 24.52
C LEU A 169 -4.40 -2.62 23.86
N GLU A 170 -3.28 -2.46 24.56
CA GLU A 170 -2.07 -1.83 24.01
C GLU A 170 -1.48 -2.66 22.86
N GLN A 171 -1.41 -3.98 23.03
CA GLN A 171 -0.95 -4.89 21.97
C GLN A 171 -1.83 -4.78 20.72
N LYS A 172 -3.16 -4.76 20.88
CA LYS A 172 -4.10 -4.59 19.76
C LYS A 172 -3.98 -3.21 19.11
N SER A 173 -3.78 -2.16 19.91
CA SER A 173 -3.60 -0.79 19.40
C SER A 173 -2.35 -0.67 18.55
N LYS A 174 -1.24 -1.29 18.99
CA LYS A 174 0.00 -1.39 18.21
C LYS A 174 -0.22 -2.17 16.91
N ALA A 175 -0.87 -3.32 16.97
CA ALA A 175 -1.17 -4.12 15.77
C ALA A 175 -2.04 -3.34 14.76
N ILE A 176 -2.99 -2.53 15.23
CA ILE A 176 -3.80 -1.65 14.37
C ILE A 176 -2.91 -0.59 13.69
N GLN A 177 -1.94 -0.02 14.41
CA GLN A 177 -1.00 0.94 13.83
C GLN A 177 -0.12 0.28 12.76
N ASP A 178 0.47 -0.87 13.06
CA ASP A 178 1.31 -1.62 12.11
C ASP A 178 0.53 -1.96 10.82
N LEU A 179 -0.73 -2.38 10.95
CA LEU A 179 -1.60 -2.64 9.81
C LEU A 179 -1.92 -1.38 9.00
N LYS A 180 -2.09 -0.21 9.64
CA LYS A 180 -2.27 1.07 8.93
C LYS A 180 -1.03 1.45 8.14
N GLU A 181 0.16 1.26 8.70
CA GLU A 181 1.43 1.54 8.02
C GLU A 181 1.64 0.59 6.82
N GLN A 182 1.37 -0.71 6.99
CA GLN A 182 1.42 -1.67 5.89
C GLN A 182 0.42 -1.34 4.77
N LYS A 183 -0.82 -0.96 5.13
CA LYS A 183 -1.83 -0.52 4.17
C LYS A 183 -1.35 0.70 3.39
N ASN A 184 -0.80 1.71 4.07
CA ASN A 184 -0.27 2.91 3.42
C ASN A 184 0.86 2.59 2.44
N LYS A 185 1.77 1.67 2.82
CA LYS A 185 2.85 1.22 1.93
C LYS A 185 2.30 0.55 0.67
N LEU A 186 1.34 -0.37 0.82
CA LEU A 186 0.71 -1.05 -0.32
C LEU A 186 -0.04 -0.06 -1.22
N GLU A 187 -0.71 0.95 -0.66
CA GLU A 187 -1.37 1.99 -1.44
C GLU A 187 -0.37 2.83 -2.25
N SER A 188 0.79 3.18 -1.67
CA SER A 188 1.87 3.86 -2.40
C SER A 188 2.44 3.01 -3.53
N GLU A 189 2.65 1.71 -3.32
CA GLU A 189 3.09 0.79 -4.38
C GLU A 189 2.04 0.64 -5.48
N ARG A 190 0.76 0.54 -5.13
CA ARG A 190 -0.36 0.52 -6.07
C ARG A 190 -0.37 1.78 -6.94
N GLN A 191 -0.23 2.96 -6.34
CA GLN A 191 -0.17 4.22 -7.09
C GLN A 191 1.03 4.28 -8.03
N ARG A 192 2.21 3.82 -7.59
CA ARG A 192 3.40 3.74 -8.44
C ARG A 192 3.19 2.80 -9.64
N LEU A 193 2.61 1.62 -9.43
CA LEU A 193 2.33 0.67 -10.50
C LEU A 193 1.31 1.22 -11.51
N LEU A 194 0.27 1.91 -11.03
CA LEU A 194 -0.69 2.60 -11.91
C LEU A 194 0.00 3.66 -12.78
N LYS A 195 0.93 4.44 -12.22
CA LYS A 195 1.72 5.41 -12.98
C LYS A 195 2.57 4.73 -14.07
N CYS A 196 3.27 3.64 -13.73
CA CYS A 196 4.05 2.89 -14.72
C CYS A 196 3.17 2.29 -15.83
N LEU A 197 1.97 1.81 -15.51
CA LEU A 197 1.04 1.28 -16.52
C LEU A 197 0.54 2.39 -17.46
N GLN A 198 0.28 3.58 -16.92
CA GLN A 198 -0.09 4.75 -17.72
C GLN A 198 1.03 5.16 -18.69
N GLU A 199 2.29 5.13 -18.23
CA GLU A 199 3.46 5.40 -19.07
C GLU A 199 3.60 4.39 -20.20
N ILE A 200 3.50 3.08 -19.91
CA ILE A 200 3.55 2.02 -20.94
C ILE A 200 2.45 2.19 -21.99
N ASN A 201 1.23 2.56 -21.57
CA ASN A 201 0.15 2.80 -22.52
C ASN A 201 0.46 4.00 -23.42
N SER A 202 0.99 5.10 -22.86
CA SER A 202 1.43 6.26 -23.64
C SER A 202 2.54 5.89 -24.64
N ASP A 203 3.52 5.10 -24.23
CA ASP A 203 4.62 4.65 -25.10
C ASP A 203 4.12 3.75 -26.22
N ARG A 204 3.16 2.86 -25.94
CA ARG A 204 2.51 2.04 -26.95
C ARG A 204 1.78 2.90 -27.97
N ASP A 205 0.98 3.86 -27.51
CA ASP A 205 0.23 4.75 -28.40
C ASP A 205 1.19 5.61 -29.27
N GLN A 206 2.36 6.00 -28.74
CA GLN A 206 3.42 6.64 -29.53
C GLN A 206 4.04 5.69 -30.57
N ALA A 207 4.30 4.43 -30.19
CA ALA A 207 4.83 3.42 -31.10
C ALA A 207 3.86 3.13 -32.26
N ASP A 208 2.56 3.03 -31.97
CA ASP A 208 1.51 2.84 -32.96
C ASP A 208 1.44 4.03 -33.95
N LEU A 209 1.58 5.26 -33.45
CA LEU A 209 1.65 6.46 -34.29
C LEU A 209 2.89 6.47 -35.20
N ALA A 210 4.06 6.10 -34.65
CA ALA A 210 5.30 6.00 -35.41
C ALA A 210 5.23 4.89 -36.47
N GLN A 211 4.64 3.75 -36.13
CA GLN A 211 4.39 2.65 -37.07
C GLN A 211 3.51 3.12 -38.23
N GLY A 212 2.37 3.77 -37.94
CA GLY A 212 1.49 4.28 -39.00
C GLY A 212 2.17 5.29 -39.92
N THR A 213 3.08 6.11 -39.38
CA THR A 213 3.89 7.06 -40.18
C THR A 213 4.82 6.31 -41.14
N LEU A 214 5.55 5.32 -40.63
CA LEU A 214 6.46 4.52 -41.46
C LEU A 214 5.72 3.68 -42.51
N GLU A 215 4.55 3.13 -42.17
CA GLU A 215 3.70 2.40 -43.13
C GLU A 215 3.25 3.32 -44.28
N GLN A 216 2.84 4.56 -43.98
CA GLN A 216 2.49 5.53 -45.01
C GLN A 216 3.69 5.89 -45.91
N GLU A 217 4.86 6.14 -45.32
CA GLU A 217 6.08 6.42 -46.09
C GLU A 217 6.48 5.24 -46.99
N CYS A 218 6.34 4.00 -46.50
CA CYS A 218 6.57 2.81 -47.32
C CYS A 218 5.59 2.72 -48.51
N LEU A 219 4.31 3.00 -48.29
CA LEU A 219 3.30 3.03 -49.35
C LEU A 219 3.60 4.13 -50.39
N ASP A 220 3.99 5.31 -49.94
CA ASP A 220 4.34 6.44 -50.81
C ASP A 220 5.57 6.11 -51.67
N LEU A 221 6.61 5.51 -51.07
CA LEU A 221 7.80 5.05 -51.78
C LEU A 221 7.47 3.94 -52.78
N GLN A 222 6.63 2.98 -52.40
CA GLN A 222 6.18 1.91 -53.30
C GLN A 222 5.43 2.49 -54.50
N THR A 223 4.51 3.42 -54.25
CA THR A 223 3.77 4.14 -55.30
C THR A 223 4.71 4.88 -56.24
N LYS A 224 5.73 5.56 -55.71
CA LYS A 224 6.74 6.26 -56.49
C LYS A 224 7.59 5.32 -57.35
N ILE A 225 7.97 4.16 -56.82
CA ILE A 225 8.71 3.13 -57.57
C ILE A 225 7.85 2.61 -58.73
N THR A 226 6.58 2.30 -58.49
CA THR A 226 5.65 1.87 -59.54
C THR A 226 5.50 2.95 -60.61
N GLN A 227 5.28 4.20 -60.21
CA GLN A 227 5.15 5.32 -61.14
C GLN A 227 6.40 5.51 -62.02
N LEU A 228 7.60 5.41 -61.45
CA LEU A 228 8.84 5.52 -62.21
C LEU A 228 9.04 4.32 -63.15
N SER A 229 8.72 3.12 -62.67
CA SER A 229 8.89 1.88 -63.42
C SER A 229 7.98 1.82 -64.64
N ASP A 230 6.73 2.24 -64.51
CA ASP A 230 5.72 2.17 -65.57
C ASP A 230 5.65 3.43 -66.44
N GLY A 231 6.22 4.55 -65.95
CA GLY A 231 6.18 5.85 -66.61
C GLY A 231 7.38 6.13 -67.51
N GLU A 232 8.10 7.21 -67.22
CA GLU A 232 9.17 7.75 -68.05
C GLU A 232 10.32 6.76 -68.30
N TYR A 233 10.65 5.95 -67.29
CA TYR A 233 11.73 4.97 -67.43
C TYR A 233 11.39 3.87 -68.44
N ALA A 234 10.15 3.36 -68.44
CA ALA A 234 9.73 2.35 -69.41
C ALA A 234 9.81 2.87 -70.85
N ILE A 235 9.38 4.11 -71.07
CA ILE A 235 9.45 4.77 -72.39
C ILE A 235 10.92 4.90 -72.82
N ALA A 236 11.76 5.47 -71.95
CA ALA A 236 13.18 5.65 -72.23
C ALA A 236 13.91 4.31 -72.47
N LYS A 237 13.58 3.28 -71.70
CA LYS A 237 14.14 1.93 -71.87
C LYS A 237 13.78 1.35 -73.23
N ASN A 238 12.52 1.45 -73.66
CA ASN A 238 12.07 0.95 -74.95
C ASN A 238 12.79 1.65 -76.12
N ASP A 239 13.00 2.96 -76.03
CA ASP A 239 13.77 3.71 -77.04
C ASP A 239 15.23 3.28 -77.09
N VAL A 240 15.87 3.07 -75.93
CA VAL A 240 17.27 2.58 -75.87
C VAL A 240 17.38 1.15 -76.40
N ASP A 241 16.43 0.27 -76.07
CA ASP A 241 16.40 -1.10 -76.57
C ASP A 241 16.20 -1.13 -78.09
N ARG A 242 15.36 -0.24 -78.65
CA ARG A 242 15.22 -0.07 -80.10
C ARG A 242 16.55 0.31 -80.76
N LEU A 243 17.24 1.32 -80.22
CA LEU A 243 18.56 1.74 -80.74
C LEU A 243 19.63 0.65 -80.61
N ARG A 244 19.62 -0.11 -79.51
CA ARG A 244 20.54 -1.25 -79.32
C ARG A 244 20.28 -2.35 -80.34
N GLN A 245 19.01 -2.62 -80.64
CA GLN A 245 18.64 -3.60 -81.65
C GLN A 245 19.13 -3.18 -83.05
N GLU A 246 19.01 -1.90 -83.41
CA GLU A 246 19.56 -1.34 -84.66
C GLU A 246 21.09 -1.50 -84.76
N LEU A 247 21.80 -1.49 -83.63
CA LEU A 247 23.25 -1.69 -83.53
C LEU A 247 23.68 -3.15 -83.34
N GLY A 248 22.74 -4.11 -83.29
CA GLY A 248 23.04 -5.52 -83.05
C GLY A 248 23.48 -5.85 -81.61
N GLN A 249 23.15 -4.99 -80.64
CA GLN A 249 23.44 -5.20 -79.22
C GLN A 249 22.24 -5.82 -78.48
N PRO A 250 22.45 -6.59 -77.39
CA PRO A 250 21.37 -7.13 -76.57
C PRO A 250 20.64 -6.03 -75.80
N SER A 251 19.35 -6.26 -75.53
CA SER A 251 18.49 -5.38 -74.73
C SER A 251 19.02 -5.22 -73.30
N LEU A 252 18.74 -4.07 -72.70
CA LEU A 252 19.10 -3.79 -71.32
C LEU A 252 18.32 -4.66 -70.32
N PRO A 253 18.95 -5.05 -69.19
CA PRO A 253 18.26 -5.73 -68.10
C PRO A 253 17.10 -4.89 -67.57
N SER A 254 16.08 -5.55 -66.99
CA SER A 254 14.92 -4.85 -66.43
C SER A 254 15.32 -4.05 -65.17
N LEU A 255 14.57 -2.97 -64.90
CA LEU A 255 14.75 -2.18 -63.67
C LEU A 255 14.58 -3.05 -62.43
N GLN A 256 13.56 -3.92 -62.46
CA GLN A 256 13.27 -4.93 -61.44
C GLN A 256 14.52 -5.77 -61.14
N GLN A 257 15.17 -6.33 -62.17
CA GLN A 257 16.36 -7.15 -62.00
C GLN A 257 17.53 -6.34 -61.43
N THR A 258 17.69 -5.08 -61.87
CA THR A 258 18.72 -4.18 -61.34
C THR A 258 18.49 -3.85 -59.85
N LEU A 259 17.23 -3.67 -59.45
CA LEU A 259 16.85 -3.42 -58.04
C LEU A 259 17.06 -4.67 -57.19
N GLU A 260 16.72 -5.85 -57.70
CA GLU A 260 16.97 -7.14 -57.02
C GLU A 260 18.47 -7.37 -56.81
N ASP A 261 19.30 -7.13 -57.83
CA ASP A 261 20.76 -7.23 -57.74
C ASP A 261 21.33 -6.23 -56.72
N ARG A 262 20.85 -4.97 -56.71
CA ARG A 262 21.23 -3.96 -55.72
C ARG A 262 20.80 -4.35 -54.31
N THR A 263 19.61 -4.93 -54.15
CA THR A 263 19.10 -5.38 -52.85
C THR A 263 19.94 -6.55 -52.33
N ALA A 264 20.29 -7.50 -53.20
CA ALA A 264 21.17 -8.61 -52.87
C ALA A 264 22.58 -8.12 -52.47
N GLN A 265 23.12 -7.13 -53.18
CA GLN A 265 24.38 -6.47 -52.81
C GLN A 265 24.29 -5.80 -51.43
N TYR A 266 23.26 -4.99 -51.18
CA TYR A 266 23.07 -4.31 -49.91
C TYR A 266 22.96 -5.28 -48.73
N LEU A 267 22.20 -6.38 -48.86
CA LEU A 267 22.09 -7.42 -47.84
C LEU A 267 23.42 -8.16 -47.61
N THR A 268 24.23 -8.31 -48.66
CA THR A 268 25.56 -8.92 -48.57
C THR A 268 26.52 -7.97 -47.86
N GLU A 269 26.51 -6.69 -48.22
CA GLU A 269 27.32 -5.65 -47.57
C GLU A 269 26.94 -5.49 -46.10
N ARG A 270 25.64 -5.53 -45.75
CA ARG A 270 25.19 -5.50 -44.36
C ARG A 270 25.64 -6.73 -43.56
N ARG A 271 25.73 -7.91 -44.20
CA ARG A 271 26.28 -9.12 -43.55
C ARG A 271 27.77 -9.02 -43.31
N ILE A 272 28.51 -8.43 -44.25
CA ILE A 272 29.96 -8.23 -44.14
C ILE A 272 30.27 -7.15 -43.08
N ASN A 273 29.67 -5.96 -43.19
CA ASN A 273 29.95 -4.84 -42.28
C ASN A 273 29.25 -4.97 -40.92
N GLY A 274 28.09 -5.63 -40.84
CA GLY A 274 27.35 -5.81 -39.59
C GLY A 274 28.05 -6.73 -38.59
N ASN A 275 28.99 -7.57 -39.05
CA ASN A 275 29.80 -8.42 -38.19
C ASN A 275 30.93 -7.66 -37.48
N GLU A 276 31.31 -6.48 -37.97
CA GLU A 276 32.47 -5.73 -37.44
C GLU A 276 32.09 -4.66 -36.41
N ASN A 277 30.80 -4.28 -36.36
CA ASN A 277 30.31 -3.22 -35.47
C ASN A 277 29.16 -3.65 -34.52
N GLY A 278 28.70 -4.90 -34.60
CA GLY A 278 27.52 -5.40 -33.88
C GLY A 278 27.77 -6.11 -32.53
N GLY A 279 29.04 -6.24 -32.11
CA GLY A 279 29.41 -7.09 -30.97
C GLY A 279 29.23 -6.51 -29.56
N GLU A 280 29.15 -5.18 -29.39
CA GLU A 280 29.31 -4.58 -28.04
C GLU A 280 28.12 -3.72 -27.53
N SER A 281 27.11 -3.42 -28.36
CA SER A 281 26.15 -2.35 -28.00
C SER A 281 24.77 -2.79 -27.49
N MET A 282 24.46 -4.10 -27.43
CA MET A 282 23.11 -4.57 -27.02
C MET A 282 23.07 -5.38 -25.71
N ALA A 283 24.20 -5.68 -25.07
CA ALA A 283 24.22 -6.36 -23.76
C ALA A 283 24.22 -5.40 -22.54
N GLY A 284 24.22 -4.08 -22.78
CA GLY A 284 24.58 -3.09 -21.76
C GLY A 284 23.50 -2.08 -21.38
N SER A 285 22.29 -2.11 -21.97
CA SER A 285 21.20 -1.23 -21.55
C SER A 285 20.57 -1.74 -20.24
N LYS A 286 21.38 -1.70 -19.18
CA LYS A 286 20.89 -1.63 -17.81
C LYS A 286 19.97 -0.42 -17.77
N ARG A 287 18.68 -0.71 -17.68
CA ARG A 287 17.62 0.23 -17.30
C ARG A 287 18.15 1.12 -16.17
N SER A 288 18.59 2.32 -16.53
CA SER A 288 18.75 3.41 -15.57
C SER A 288 17.34 3.70 -15.08
N ALA A 289 17.02 3.16 -13.92
CA ALA A 289 15.85 3.61 -13.17
C ALA A 289 15.94 5.15 -13.08
N PRO A 290 14.87 5.89 -13.38
CA PRO A 290 14.88 7.34 -13.17
C PRO A 290 15.03 7.56 -11.66
N SER A 291 16.23 8.01 -11.26
CA SER A 291 16.43 8.55 -9.92
C SER A 291 15.74 9.90 -9.88
N ASP A 292 14.54 9.93 -9.31
CA ASP A 292 13.90 11.14 -8.82
C ASP A 292 14.88 11.91 -7.93
N SER A 293 15.44 12.98 -8.50
CA SER A 293 16.10 14.04 -7.74
C SER A 293 15.08 15.12 -7.45
N ALA A 294 14.55 15.14 -6.22
CA ALA A 294 14.09 16.38 -5.57
C ALA A 294 13.69 16.12 -4.10
N SER A 295 14.67 16.15 -3.19
CA SER A 295 14.46 16.79 -1.89
C SER A 295 15.80 17.04 -1.20
N GLN A 296 16.25 18.27 -1.43
CA GLN A 296 17.16 19.08 -0.64
C GLN A 296 16.85 18.99 0.86
N HIS A 297 17.72 18.32 1.64
CA HIS A 297 17.78 18.53 3.10
C HIS A 297 19.21 18.34 3.63
N ASP A 298 19.83 19.50 3.82
CA ASP A 298 20.70 19.93 4.92
C ASP A 298 21.44 18.87 5.79
N GLY A 299 22.77 19.02 5.77
CA GLY A 299 23.81 18.69 6.75
C GLY A 299 23.54 17.75 7.93
N GLY A 300 24.21 16.59 7.92
CA GLY A 300 24.45 15.81 9.14
C GLY A 300 25.53 14.72 8.96
N PRO A 301 26.60 14.67 9.79
CA PRO A 301 27.64 13.66 9.67
C PRO A 301 27.44 12.52 10.68
N VAL A 302 26.85 11.37 10.29
CA VAL A 302 26.78 10.22 11.22
C VAL A 302 26.92 8.85 10.52
N LYS A 303 28.13 8.30 10.68
CA LYS A 303 28.51 6.94 11.13
C LYS A 303 27.76 5.70 10.58
N ARG A 304 28.55 4.94 9.80
CA ARG A 304 28.79 3.48 9.80
C ARG A 304 27.71 2.54 9.22
N PRO A 305 28.07 1.71 8.22
CA PRO A 305 27.21 0.64 7.75
C PRO A 305 27.17 -0.48 8.80
N ARG A 306 26.03 -0.62 9.48
CA ARG A 306 25.74 -1.76 10.34
C ARG A 306 25.71 -3.02 9.49
N GLY A 307 26.55 -3.96 9.89
CA GLY A 307 26.72 -5.26 9.25
C GLY A 307 25.41 -6.01 9.07
N ARG A 308 25.33 -6.61 7.89
CA ARG A 308 24.36 -7.63 7.49
C ARG A 308 24.16 -8.66 8.62
N PRO A 309 22.92 -9.03 8.97
CA PRO A 309 22.67 -10.09 9.94
C PRO A 309 23.30 -11.39 9.45
N LYS A 310 24.17 -12.01 10.27
CA LYS A 310 24.67 -13.35 10.01
C LYS A 310 23.49 -14.31 10.01
N GLY A 311 23.20 -14.87 8.83
CA GLY A 311 22.14 -15.84 8.63
C GLY A 311 22.26 -17.08 9.51
N SER A 312 21.11 -17.44 10.06
CA SER A 312 20.51 -18.78 10.04
C SER A 312 21.45 -19.98 10.20
N LYS A 313 21.55 -20.51 11.42
CA LYS A 313 22.02 -21.87 11.66
C LYS A 313 20.88 -22.85 11.32
N ASN A 314 21.00 -23.56 10.20
CA ASN A 314 20.17 -24.73 9.93
C ASN A 314 20.54 -25.83 10.94
N LYS A 315 19.55 -26.23 11.75
CA LYS A 315 19.60 -27.34 12.70
C LYS A 315 19.50 -28.64 11.90
N LYS A 316 20.58 -29.43 11.82
CA LYS A 316 20.50 -30.81 11.35
C LYS A 316 19.74 -31.62 12.41
N VAL A 317 18.58 -32.13 12.01
CA VAL A 317 17.86 -33.21 12.69
C VAL A 317 18.60 -34.48 12.36
N THR A 318 19.23 -35.09 13.36
CA THR A 318 19.76 -36.45 13.28
C THR A 318 18.70 -37.36 13.87
N SER A 319 18.12 -38.20 13.02
CA SER A 319 17.27 -39.32 13.39
C SER A 319 18.11 -40.45 13.96
N THR A 320 17.80 -40.89 15.17
CA THR A 320 18.05 -42.24 15.69
C THR A 320 17.03 -42.53 16.77
#